data_AF-A0A357D602-F1
#
_entry.id   AF-A0A357D602-F1
#
_cell.length_a   1.000
_cell.length_b   1.000
_cell.length_c   1.000
_cell.angle_alpha   90.00
_cell.angle_beta   90.00
_cell.angle_gamma   90.00
#
_symmetry.space_group_name_H-M   'P 1'
#
loop_
_entity.id
_entity.type
_entity.pdbx_description
1 polymer ?
#
loop_
_entity_poly.entity_id
_entity_poly.type
_entity_poly.pdbx_seq_one_letter_code
_entity_poly.pdbx_strand_id
1 'polypeptide(L)'
;MQAKWSWVKGGFLLGVWNLLVFLSGNHLGTTTAYAQTAGYFTQFFSDLIPTSAWTAGTCGADSTLRVGWQWLLVLGIFLGGLLAKGGHRQQASAVPEMWQKRFGHRPRLRYLHAFIGGFLMLFGARMAGGCTSSHVISGMSQLAVSGLLFGGAVFAVGIPVAMLLYGKRGVQ
;
A
#
# COMPACT_ATOMS: atom_id res chain seq x y z
N MET A 1 -21.69 -14.38 -13.02
CA MET A 1 -20.92 -15.28 -12.12
C MET A 1 -19.46 -14.85 -12.22
N GLN A 2 -18.84 -14.39 -11.12
CA GLN A 2 -17.50 -13.83 -11.18
C GLN A 2 -16.46 -14.93 -11.42
N ALA A 3 -15.54 -14.70 -12.35
CA ALA A 3 -14.37 -15.55 -12.52
C ALA A 3 -13.51 -15.47 -11.25
N LYS A 4 -13.81 -16.32 -10.27
CA LYS A 4 -13.02 -16.44 -9.05
C LYS A 4 -11.70 -17.08 -9.43
N TRP A 5 -10.68 -16.27 -9.61
CA TRP A 5 -9.31 -16.79 -9.67
C TRP A 5 -9.04 -17.64 -8.44
N SER A 6 -8.53 -18.85 -8.65
CA SER A 6 -8.09 -19.70 -7.54
C SER A 6 -6.96 -19.00 -6.79
N TRP A 7 -7.00 -19.03 -5.47
CA TRP A 7 -5.96 -18.47 -4.60
C TRP A 7 -4.58 -19.01 -4.96
N VAL A 8 -4.49 -20.28 -5.39
CA VAL A 8 -3.24 -20.91 -5.84
C VAL A 8 -2.66 -20.21 -7.06
N LYS A 9 -3.50 -19.87 -8.06
CA LYS A 9 -3.05 -19.17 -9.27
C LYS A 9 -2.56 -17.76 -8.96
N GLY A 10 -3.29 -17.04 -8.10
CA GLY A 10 -2.90 -15.71 -7.64
C GLY A 10 -1.58 -15.72 -6.87
N GLY A 11 -1.43 -16.65 -5.92
CA GLY A 11 -0.20 -16.82 -5.13
C GLY A 11 0.99 -17.20 -5.99
N PHE A 12 0.83 -18.14 -6.92
CA PHE A 12 1.89 -18.54 -7.85
C PHE A 12 2.37 -17.38 -8.71
N LEU A 13 1.45 -16.63 -9.33
CA LEU A 13 1.81 -15.49 -10.18
C LEU A 13 2.47 -14.36 -9.39
N LEU A 14 1.98 -14.08 -8.18
CA LEU A 14 2.61 -13.11 -7.29
C LEU A 14 4.03 -13.55 -6.87
N GLY A 15 4.22 -14.85 -6.60
CA GLY A 15 5.52 -15.42 -6.26
C GLY A 15 6.51 -15.33 -7.42
N VAL A 16 6.09 -15.72 -8.63
CA VAL A 16 6.89 -15.57 -9.86
C VAL A 16 7.23 -14.10 -10.09
N TRP A 17 6.27 -13.19 -9.92
CA TRP A 17 6.51 -11.75 -10.06
C TRP A 17 7.53 -11.23 -9.04
N ASN A 18 7.39 -11.62 -7.76
CA ASN A 18 8.35 -11.26 -6.71
C ASN A 18 9.76 -11.79 -7.02
N LEU A 19 9.88 -13.01 -7.57
CA LEU A 19 11.15 -13.58 -7.99
C LEU A 19 11.78 -12.79 -9.16
N LEU A 20 10.99 -12.43 -10.17
CA LEU A 20 11.47 -11.61 -11.29
C LEU A 20 11.96 -10.24 -10.83
N VAL A 21 11.23 -9.59 -9.93
CA VAL A 21 11.64 -8.31 -9.35
C VAL A 21 12.92 -8.47 -8.53
N PHE A 22 13.03 -9.55 -7.75
CA PHE A 22 14.25 -9.86 -7.00
C PHE A 22 15.47 -10.06 -7.91
N LEU A 23 15.32 -10.79 -9.02
CA LEU A 23 16.38 -10.99 -10.01
C LEU A 23 16.84 -9.69 -10.66
N SER A 24 15.98 -8.67 -10.74
CA SER A 24 16.36 -7.34 -11.22
C SER A 24 17.15 -6.50 -10.19
N GLY A 25 17.49 -7.06 -9.03
CA GLY A 25 18.15 -6.37 -7.92
C GLY A 25 17.22 -5.43 -7.13
N ASN A 26 15.92 -5.45 -7.42
CA ASN A 26 14.91 -4.63 -6.77
C ASN A 26 14.00 -5.48 -5.86
N HIS A 27 13.15 -4.82 -5.08
CA HIS A 27 12.13 -5.48 -4.27
C HIS A 27 10.79 -4.77 -4.44
N LEU A 28 9.69 -5.45 -4.07
CA LEU A 28 8.36 -4.85 -4.12
C LEU A 28 8.21 -3.82 -3.00
N GLY A 29 8.15 -2.54 -3.33
CA GLY A 29 8.01 -1.47 -2.35
C GLY A 29 7.17 -0.32 -2.89
N THR A 30 6.20 0.15 -2.11
CA THR A 30 5.28 1.21 -2.52
C THR A 30 5.46 2.50 -1.71
N THR A 31 5.88 2.40 -0.45
CA THR A 31 6.00 3.56 0.45
C THR A 31 6.98 4.60 -0.05
N THR A 32 8.10 4.19 -0.65
CA THR A 32 9.12 5.08 -1.22
C THR A 32 8.52 6.04 -2.24
N ALA A 33 7.69 5.53 -3.16
CA ALA A 33 7.07 6.33 -4.19
C ALA A 33 6.22 7.47 -3.60
N TYR A 34 5.48 7.21 -2.52
CA TYR A 34 4.67 8.25 -1.87
C TYR A 34 5.51 9.39 -1.28
N ALA A 35 6.66 9.11 -0.65
CA ALA A 35 7.50 10.20 -0.14
C ALA A 35 8.31 10.87 -1.25
N GLN A 36 8.70 10.14 -2.30
CA GLN A 36 9.28 10.76 -3.50
C GLN A 36 8.31 11.77 -4.12
N THR A 37 7.03 11.40 -4.27
CA THR A 37 5.99 12.32 -4.76
C THR A 37 5.84 13.54 -3.85
N ALA A 38 5.89 13.36 -2.53
CA ALA A 38 5.87 14.49 -1.58
C ALA A 38 7.11 15.40 -1.74
N GLY A 39 8.30 14.80 -1.88
CA GLY A 39 9.54 15.51 -2.16
C GLY A 39 9.46 16.33 -3.46
N TYR A 40 8.99 15.71 -4.54
CA TYR A 40 8.79 16.39 -5.83
C TYR A 40 7.82 17.56 -5.72
N PHE A 41 6.74 17.39 -4.96
CA PHE A 41 5.78 18.46 -4.72
C PHE A 41 6.42 19.64 -3.98
N THR A 42 7.21 19.38 -2.93
CA THR A 42 7.92 20.44 -2.20
C THR A 42 9.01 21.11 -3.01
N GLN A 43 9.68 20.40 -3.93
CA GLN A 43 10.65 21.00 -4.84
C GLN A 43 9.97 21.91 -5.88
N PHE A 44 8.82 21.48 -6.40
CA PHE A 44 8.03 22.28 -7.35
C PHE A 44 7.51 23.57 -6.72
N PHE A 45 7.12 23.54 -5.44
CA PHE A 45 6.67 24.71 -4.68
C PHE A 45 7.76 25.24 -3.72
N SER A 46 9.03 25.13 -4.11
CA SER A 46 10.16 25.54 -3.25
C SER A 46 10.14 27.02 -2.87
N ASP A 47 9.51 27.87 -3.70
CA ASP A 47 9.27 29.28 -3.40
C ASP A 47 8.25 29.50 -2.26
N LEU A 48 7.35 28.54 -2.02
CA LEU A 48 6.29 28.63 -1.00
C LEU A 48 6.56 27.72 0.21
N ILE A 49 7.30 26.62 0.05
CA ILE A 49 7.54 25.62 1.08
C ILE A 49 9.05 25.39 1.19
N PRO A 50 9.68 25.75 2.32
CA PRO A 50 11.10 25.51 2.52
C PRO A 50 11.39 24.02 2.52
N THR A 51 12.42 23.61 1.77
CA THR A 51 12.87 22.21 1.71
C THR A 51 13.44 21.81 3.07
N SER A 52 12.77 20.89 3.76
CA SER A 52 13.23 20.28 5.00
C SER A 52 14.29 19.21 4.75
N ALA A 53 15.05 18.85 5.80
CA ALA A 53 16.01 17.72 5.75
C ALA A 53 15.31 16.40 5.36
N TRP A 54 14.05 16.22 5.73
CA TRP A 54 13.26 15.04 5.38
C TRP A 54 12.95 15.00 3.87
N THR A 55 12.56 16.12 3.28
CA THR A 55 12.27 16.22 1.85
C THR A 55 13.52 16.06 0.99
N ALA A 56 14.66 16.62 1.42
CA ALA A 56 15.93 16.44 0.73
C ALA A 56 16.36 14.96 0.68
N GLY A 57 16.16 14.22 1.78
CA GLY A 57 16.44 12.78 1.85
C GLY A 57 15.51 11.91 1.00
N THR A 58 14.30 12.38 0.67
CA THR A 58 13.34 11.61 -0.14
C THR A 58 13.49 11.81 -1.65
N CYS A 59 14.20 12.87 -2.08
CA CYS A 59 14.43 13.19 -3.49
C CYS A 59 15.61 12.44 -4.13
N GLY A 60 16.39 11.69 -3.33
CA GLY A 60 17.75 11.33 -3.70
C GLY A 60 18.67 12.52 -3.43
N ALA A 61 19.90 12.27 -3.00
CA ALA A 61 20.83 13.28 -2.52
C ALA A 61 21.21 14.37 -3.56
N ASP A 62 20.77 14.21 -4.81
CA ASP A 62 21.06 15.11 -5.93
C ASP A 62 19.78 15.78 -6.42
N SER A 63 19.86 17.05 -6.80
CA SER A 63 18.78 17.90 -7.33
C SER A 63 18.11 17.41 -8.64
N THR A 64 18.38 16.17 -9.06
CA THR A 64 17.80 15.56 -10.24
C THR A 64 16.60 14.69 -9.86
N LEU A 65 15.46 14.95 -10.49
CA LEU A 65 14.23 14.16 -10.36
C LEU A 65 14.47 12.72 -10.87
N ARG A 66 14.97 11.84 -10.01
CA ARG A 66 15.19 10.44 -10.35
C ARG A 66 13.94 9.63 -10.04
N VAL A 67 13.18 9.32 -11.08
CA VAL A 67 12.06 8.37 -10.99
C VAL A 67 12.63 7.00 -10.70
N GLY A 68 12.54 6.57 -9.44
CA GLY A 68 13.02 5.25 -9.03
C GLY A 68 12.13 4.12 -9.57
N TRP A 69 12.67 2.91 -9.62
CA TRP A 69 11.93 1.69 -10.00
C TRP A 69 10.61 1.53 -9.22
N GLN A 70 10.62 1.83 -7.92
CA GLN A 70 9.43 1.76 -7.06
C GLN A 70 8.33 2.75 -7.49
N TRP A 71 8.70 3.90 -8.05
CA TRP A 71 7.74 4.87 -8.57
C TRP A 71 7.06 4.34 -9.84
N LEU A 72 7.85 3.76 -10.77
CA LEU A 72 7.32 3.07 -11.96
C LEU A 72 6.45 1.86 -11.59
N LEU A 73 6.83 1.10 -10.57
CA LEU A 73 6.04 -0.02 -10.04
C LEU A 73 4.66 0.46 -9.55
N VAL A 74 4.62 1.54 -8.75
CA VAL A 74 3.35 2.10 -8.25
C VAL A 74 2.49 2.63 -9.39
N LEU A 75 3.09 3.30 -10.38
CA LEU A 75 2.40 3.73 -11.60
C LEU A 75 1.82 2.53 -12.35
N GLY A 76 2.60 1.45 -12.49
CA GLY A 76 2.16 0.21 -13.13
C GLY A 76 1.01 -0.47 -12.38
N ILE A 77 1.04 -0.51 -11.04
CA ILE A 77 -0.07 -1.02 -10.22
C ILE A 77 -1.34 -0.19 -10.45
N PHE A 78 -1.20 1.14 -10.49
CA PHE A 78 -2.33 2.05 -10.72
C PHE A 78 -2.96 1.82 -12.12
N LEU A 79 -2.14 1.84 -13.17
CA LEU A 79 -2.59 1.61 -14.54
C LEU A 79 -3.15 0.19 -14.73
N GLY A 80 -2.48 -0.82 -14.18
CA GLY A 80 -2.93 -2.21 -14.21
C GLY A 80 -4.28 -2.40 -13.54
N GLY A 81 -4.53 -1.72 -12.41
CA GLY A 81 -5.83 -1.72 -11.73
C GLY A 81 -6.94 -1.08 -12.57
N LEU A 82 -6.64 0.00 -13.29
CA LEU A 82 -7.59 0.64 -14.20
C LEU A 82 -7.95 -0.25 -15.38
N LEU A 83 -6.94 -0.89 -15.99
CA LEU A 83 -7.14 -1.84 -17.10
C LEU A 83 -7.93 -3.06 -16.64
N ALA A 84 -7.62 -3.62 -15.47
CA ALA A 84 -8.34 -4.74 -14.89
C ALA A 84 -9.82 -4.41 -14.59
N LYS A 85 -10.10 -3.17 -14.15
CA LYS A 85 -11.47 -2.68 -13.96
C LYS A 85 -12.25 -2.58 -15.27
N GLY A 86 -11.59 -2.20 -16.37
CA GLY A 86 -12.22 -2.11 -17.70
C GLY A 86 -12.83 -3.43 -18.18
N GLY A 87 -12.24 -4.57 -17.80
CA GLY A 87 -12.75 -5.90 -18.13
C GLY A 87 -13.86 -6.45 -17.22
N HIS A 88 -14.10 -5.82 -16.06
CA HIS A 88 -15.06 -6.30 -15.07
C HIS A 88 -16.10 -5.22 -14.71
N ARG A 89 -17.36 -5.43 -15.12
CA ARG A 89 -18.50 -4.60 -14.73
C ARG A 89 -18.95 -4.90 -13.30
N GLN A 90 -18.06 -4.74 -12.33
CA GLN A 90 -18.42 -4.74 -10.92
C GLN A 90 -18.86 -3.33 -10.52
N GLN A 91 -20.08 -3.21 -10.01
CA GLN A 91 -20.55 -1.98 -9.39
C GLN A 91 -19.70 -1.74 -8.14
N ALA A 92 -18.76 -0.81 -8.22
CA ALA A 92 -17.99 -0.36 -7.07
C ALA A 92 -18.93 0.47 -6.18
N SER A 93 -19.60 -0.17 -5.22
CA SER A 93 -20.41 0.54 -4.24
C SER A 93 -19.53 1.48 -3.42
N ALA A 94 -19.87 2.77 -3.40
CA ALA A 94 -19.13 3.80 -2.67
C ALA A 94 -19.03 3.53 -1.16
N VAL A 95 -19.87 2.64 -0.62
CA VAL A 95 -19.81 2.15 0.76
C VAL A 95 -19.97 0.63 0.72
N PRO A 96 -18.95 -0.16 1.13
CA PRO A 96 -19.05 -1.62 1.21
C PRO A 96 -20.14 -2.07 2.20
N GLU A 97 -20.77 -3.21 1.94
CA GLU A 97 -21.84 -3.76 2.78
C GLU A 97 -21.40 -3.93 4.25
N MET A 98 -20.16 -4.39 4.49
CA MET A 98 -19.61 -4.51 5.85
C MET A 98 -19.56 -3.16 6.59
N TRP A 99 -19.26 -2.07 5.89
CA TRP A 99 -19.29 -0.74 6.48
C TRP A 99 -20.74 -0.30 6.76
N GLN A 100 -21.66 -0.56 5.83
CA GLN A 100 -23.07 -0.22 6.00
C GLN A 100 -23.69 -0.95 7.20
N LYS A 101 -23.40 -2.25 7.37
CA LYS A 101 -23.88 -3.06 8.51
C LYS A 101 -23.42 -2.52 9.88
N ARG A 102 -22.24 -1.89 9.95
CA ARG A 102 -21.66 -1.40 11.21
C ARG A 102 -21.92 0.09 11.47
N PHE A 103 -21.75 0.94 10.47
CA PHE A 103 -21.74 2.40 10.59
C PHE A 103 -22.86 3.09 9.78
N GLY A 104 -23.70 2.32 9.08
CA GLY A 104 -24.76 2.82 8.21
C GLY A 104 -24.25 3.36 6.87
N HIS A 105 -25.18 3.84 6.04
CA HIS A 105 -24.89 4.41 4.72
C HIS A 105 -24.35 5.85 4.82
N ARG A 106 -23.15 6.02 5.41
CA ARG A 106 -22.50 7.33 5.61
C ARG A 106 -21.18 7.42 4.83
N PRO A 107 -21.20 7.82 3.54
CA PRO A 107 -20.01 7.81 2.68
C PRO A 107 -18.92 8.77 3.15
N ARG A 108 -19.27 9.97 3.63
CA ARG A 108 -18.30 10.95 4.15
C ARG A 108 -17.50 10.40 5.34
N LEU A 109 -18.19 9.72 6.26
CA LEU A 109 -17.57 9.11 7.43
C LEU A 109 -16.59 8.00 7.02
N ARG A 110 -16.94 7.22 5.99
CA ARG A 110 -16.06 6.17 5.45
C ARG A 110 -14.78 6.77 4.85
N TYR A 111 -14.90 7.81 4.03
CA TYR A 111 -13.72 8.45 3.43
C TYR A 111 -12.82 9.08 4.48
N LEU A 112 -13.38 9.68 5.53
CA LEU A 112 -12.60 10.20 6.65
C LEU A 112 -11.84 9.08 7.38
N HIS A 113 -12.49 7.95 7.69
CA HIS A 113 -11.82 6.81 8.32
C HIS A 113 -10.76 6.18 7.40
N ALA A 114 -11.03 6.07 6.11
CA ALA A 114 -10.06 5.56 5.14
C ALA A 114 -8.84 6.48 5.02
N PHE A 115 -9.05 7.80 5.06
CA PHE A 115 -7.97 8.78 5.05
C PHE A 115 -7.12 8.70 6.32
N ILE A 116 -7.74 8.70 7.49
CA ILE A 116 -7.05 8.57 8.78
C ILE A 116 -6.30 7.23 8.85
N GLY A 117 -6.94 6.13 8.47
CA GLY A 117 -6.30 4.81 8.43
C GLY A 117 -5.13 4.76 7.44
N GLY A 118 -5.26 5.38 6.27
CA GLY A 118 -4.18 5.51 5.29
C GLY A 118 -3.00 6.34 5.82
N PHE A 119 -3.27 7.43 6.53
CA PHE A 119 -2.25 8.25 7.18
C PHE A 119 -1.49 7.43 8.25
N LEU A 120 -2.20 6.74 9.14
CA LEU A 120 -1.59 5.88 10.16
C LEU A 120 -0.77 4.75 9.52
N MET A 121 -1.26 4.12 8.45
CA MET A 121 -0.53 3.10 7.71
C MET A 121 0.75 3.65 7.09
N LEU A 122 0.70 4.81 6.44
CA LEU A 122 1.87 5.42 5.82
C LEU A 122 2.91 5.83 6.87
N PHE A 123 2.45 6.43 7.96
CA PHE A 123 3.28 6.82 9.10
C PHE A 123 3.98 5.61 9.73
N GLY A 124 3.22 4.57 10.06
CA GLY A 124 3.74 3.31 10.61
C GLY A 124 4.73 2.63 9.67
N ALA A 125 4.41 2.55 8.38
CA ALA A 125 5.29 1.93 7.39
C ALA A 125 6.61 2.71 7.22
N ARG A 126 6.60 4.03 7.42
CA ARG A 126 7.83 4.84 7.40
C ARG A 126 8.68 4.68 8.65
N MET A 127 8.06 4.64 9.83
CA MET A 127 8.76 4.35 11.07
C MET A 127 9.39 2.95 11.06
N ALA A 128 8.69 1.96 10.50
CA ALA A 128 9.18 0.59 10.37
C ALA A 128 10.22 0.39 9.24
N GLY A 129 10.45 1.42 8.39
CA GLY A 129 11.35 1.29 7.24
C GLY A 129 10.82 0.38 6.12
N GLY A 130 9.53 0.07 6.09
CA GLY A 130 8.93 -0.69 5.00
C GLY A 130 7.45 -1.00 5.15
N CYS A 131 6.90 -1.67 4.15
CA CYS A 131 5.46 -1.95 4.03
C CYS A 131 5.20 -3.44 3.88
N THR A 132 3.95 -3.84 3.82
CA THR A 132 3.54 -5.23 3.59
C THR A 132 4.16 -5.79 2.31
N SER A 133 4.23 -5.02 1.22
CA SER A 133 4.87 -5.51 0.00
C SER A 133 6.37 -5.76 0.15
N SER A 134 7.11 -4.90 0.88
CA SER A 134 8.56 -5.03 1.00
C SER A 134 9.00 -5.95 2.13
N HIS A 135 8.44 -5.81 3.33
CA HIS A 135 8.81 -6.61 4.50
C HIS A 135 8.11 -7.97 4.54
N VAL A 136 6.82 -8.04 4.17
CA VAL A 136 6.06 -9.31 4.23
C VAL A 136 6.32 -10.13 2.97
N ILE A 137 6.01 -9.61 1.78
CA ILE A 137 6.12 -10.41 0.55
C ILE A 137 7.59 -10.66 0.19
N SER A 138 8.38 -9.62 -0.06
CA SER A 138 9.79 -9.79 -0.44
C SER A 138 10.65 -10.24 0.75
N GLY A 139 10.48 -9.63 1.93
CA GLY A 139 11.30 -9.92 3.12
C GLY A 139 11.11 -11.32 3.70
N MET A 140 9.87 -11.81 3.84
CA MET A 140 9.66 -13.19 4.33
C MET A 140 10.12 -14.24 3.32
N SER A 141 10.03 -13.96 2.01
CA SER A 141 10.57 -14.85 0.97
C SER A 141 12.09 -15.03 1.07
N GLN A 142 12.79 -14.02 1.61
CA GLN A 142 14.23 -14.05 1.86
C GLN A 142 14.58 -14.59 3.26
N LEU A 143 13.59 -15.04 4.04
CA LEU A 143 13.74 -15.38 5.46
C LEU A 143 14.36 -14.24 6.31
N ALA A 144 14.13 -12.98 5.92
CA ALA A 144 14.61 -11.84 6.68
C ALA A 144 13.89 -11.77 8.03
N VAL A 145 14.68 -11.73 9.12
CA VAL A 145 14.15 -11.64 10.49
C VAL A 145 13.25 -10.43 10.66
N SER A 146 13.62 -9.29 10.08
CA SER A 146 12.80 -8.07 10.08
C SER A 146 11.44 -8.29 9.40
N GLY A 147 11.39 -9.04 8.30
CA GLY A 147 10.16 -9.36 7.58
C GLY A 147 9.23 -10.27 8.40
N LEU A 148 9.78 -11.27 9.08
CA LEU A 148 9.03 -12.16 9.96
C LEU A 148 8.44 -11.40 11.16
N LEU A 149 9.25 -10.57 11.83
CA LEU A 149 8.80 -9.75 12.96
C LEU A 149 7.75 -8.72 12.55
N PHE A 150 7.98 -8.02 11.43
CA PHE A 150 7.04 -7.05 10.90
C PHE A 150 5.70 -7.72 10.53
N GLY A 151 5.75 -8.84 9.81
CA GLY A 151 4.55 -9.62 9.46
C GLY A 151 3.80 -10.08 10.71
N GLY A 152 4.50 -10.65 11.69
CA GLY A 152 3.92 -11.08 12.96
C GLY A 152 3.23 -9.93 13.70
N ALA A 153 3.88 -8.77 13.81
CA ALA A 153 3.32 -7.59 14.46
C ALA A 153 2.07 -7.06 13.74
N VAL A 154 2.09 -7.01 12.40
CA VAL A 154 0.95 -6.57 11.58
C VAL A 154 -0.27 -7.46 11.82
N PHE A 155 -0.09 -8.78 11.83
CA PHE A 155 -1.21 -9.70 12.11
C PHE A 155 -1.65 -9.65 13.58
N ALA A 156 -0.70 -9.60 14.52
CA ALA A 156 -0.98 -9.56 15.95
C ALA A 156 -1.77 -8.30 16.37
N VAL A 157 -1.55 -7.16 15.72
CA VAL A 157 -2.29 -5.92 15.99
C VAL A 157 -3.51 -5.78 15.08
N GLY A 158 -3.37 -6.10 13.79
CA GLY A 158 -4.41 -5.90 12.79
C GLY A 158 -5.67 -6.74 13.04
N ILE A 159 -5.50 -8.00 13.46
CA ILE A 159 -6.64 -8.89 13.75
C ILE A 159 -7.46 -8.37 14.93
N PRO A 160 -6.88 -8.10 16.13
CA PRO A 160 -7.63 -7.51 17.23
C PRO A 160 -8.29 -6.18 16.90
N VAL A 161 -7.59 -5.27 16.20
CA VAL A 161 -8.15 -3.97 15.81
C VAL A 161 -9.36 -4.15 14.88
N ALA A 162 -9.28 -5.06 13.91
CA ALA A 162 -10.41 -5.36 13.04
C ALA A 162 -11.60 -5.94 13.82
N MET A 163 -11.34 -6.85 14.76
CA MET A 163 -12.36 -7.43 15.63
C MET A 163 -13.01 -6.38 16.54
N LEU A 164 -12.24 -5.43 17.08
CA LEU A 164 -12.77 -4.33 17.90
C LEU A 164 -13.62 -3.35 17.06
N LEU A 165 -13.15 -3.00 15.86
CA LEU A 165 -13.83 -2.03 15.00
C LEU A 165 -15.17 -2.56 14.47
N TYR A 166 -15.16 -3.78 13.93
CA TYR A 166 -16.33 -4.38 13.28
C TYR A 166 -17.15 -5.31 14.19
N GLY A 167 -16.59 -5.82 15.28
CA GLY A 167 -17.25 -6.74 16.21
C GLY A 167 -17.81 -7.99 15.53
N LYS A 168 -18.73 -8.69 16.20
CA LYS A 168 -19.48 -9.83 15.62
C LYS A 168 -20.47 -9.45 14.51
N ARG A 169 -20.66 -8.16 14.22
CA ARG A 169 -21.64 -7.65 13.23
C ARG A 169 -21.07 -7.50 11.81
N GLY A 170 -19.74 -7.56 11.64
CA GLY A 170 -19.09 -7.50 10.32
C GLY A 170 -18.91 -8.85 9.61
N VAL A 171 -19.26 -9.97 10.25
CA VAL A 171 -19.01 -11.34 9.75
C VAL A 171 -20.25 -11.99 9.14
N GLN A 172 -21.37 -11.27 9.06
CA GLN A 172 -22.61 -11.72 8.40
C GLN A 172 -22.74 -11.12 7.01
#